data_AF-A0A946QDA1-F1
#
_entry.id   AF-A0A946QDA1-F1
#
_cell.length_a   1.000
_cell.length_b   1.000
_cell.length_c   1.000
_cell.angle_alpha   90.00
_cell.angle_beta   90.00
_cell.angle_gamma   90.00
#
_symmetry.space_group_name_H-M   'P 1'
#
loop_
_entity.id
_entity.type
_entity.pdbx_description
1 polymer ?
#
loop_
_entity_poly.entity_id
_entity_poly.type
_entity_poly.pdbx_seq_one_letter_code
_entity_poly.pdbx_strand_id
1 'polypeptide(L)'
;MTRCVVLLSGGLDSMLAIRIMQEQGIEVEALNFKTMFTCCQDTSAQAARALNVPITVVGQEEDYLDLIREPQFGYGKGANPCVDCRIYMFQRAYKFMETVDAQFIVSGEVVGQRPMSQKRSDLKVIANYSGLEDLLLRPLSAKVLEPTKPERDGLVDREKLYDFQGRSRKGLIALARKFGFTEDMIPTPSTGCALTEPGFGSKVHDLIQIQVNDTSWDYEILKLGRH
;
A
#
# COMPACT_ATOMS: atom_id res chain seq x y z
N MET A 1 -1.42 -3.23 25.49
CA MET A 1 -1.83 -4.14 24.39
C MET A 1 -1.12 -3.64 23.15
N THR A 2 -0.47 -4.50 22.37
CA THR A 2 0.27 -4.07 21.17
C THR A 2 -0.70 -3.71 20.05
N ARG A 3 -0.48 -2.58 19.39
CA ARG A 3 -1.31 -2.04 18.31
C ARG A 3 -0.44 -1.64 17.12
N CYS A 4 -0.92 -1.88 15.91
CA CYS A 4 -0.26 -1.45 14.68
C CYS A 4 -1.23 -0.80 13.70
N VAL A 5 -0.69 0.05 12.82
CA VAL A 5 -1.42 0.59 11.68
C VAL A 5 -1.14 -0.27 10.46
N VAL A 6 -2.16 -0.75 9.76
CA VAL A 6 -2.00 -1.53 8.52
C VAL A 6 -2.54 -0.74 7.33
N LEU A 7 -1.72 -0.53 6.30
CA LEU A 7 -2.21 0.04 5.03
C LEU A 7 -3.08 -0.99 4.29
N LEU A 8 -4.38 -0.72 4.22
CA LEU A 8 -5.39 -1.60 3.63
C LEU A 8 -5.83 -1.08 2.26
N SER A 9 -5.45 -1.76 1.18
CA SER A 9 -5.86 -1.41 -0.18
C SER A 9 -7.11 -2.17 -0.67
N GLY A 10 -7.63 -3.10 0.14
CA GLY A 10 -8.66 -4.06 -0.28
C GLY A 10 -8.14 -5.21 -1.14
N GLY A 11 -6.81 -5.29 -1.37
CA GLY A 11 -6.18 -6.42 -2.01
C GLY A 11 -5.88 -7.57 -1.05
N LEU A 12 -5.70 -8.77 -1.61
CA LEU A 12 -5.36 -9.98 -0.86
C LEU A 12 -4.18 -9.77 0.09
N ASP A 13 -3.11 -9.14 -0.40
CA ASP A 13 -1.85 -9.03 0.32
C ASP A 13 -2.00 -8.17 1.59
N SER A 14 -2.75 -7.06 1.51
CA SER A 14 -3.08 -6.25 2.69
C SER A 14 -4.02 -6.97 3.66
N MET A 15 -4.97 -7.76 3.16
CA MET A 15 -5.87 -8.54 4.01
C MET A 15 -5.11 -9.63 4.78
N LEU A 16 -4.17 -10.30 4.12
CA LEU A 16 -3.28 -11.27 4.74
C LEU A 16 -2.39 -10.60 5.79
N ALA A 17 -1.84 -9.41 5.51
CA ALA A 17 -1.04 -8.68 6.47
C ALA A 17 -1.82 -8.38 7.77
N ILE A 18 -3.07 -7.94 7.67
CA ILE A 18 -3.97 -7.77 8.82
C ILE A 18 -4.16 -9.07 9.57
N ARG A 19 -4.53 -10.16 8.86
CA ARG A 19 -4.80 -11.44 9.50
C ARG A 19 -3.56 -12.00 10.22
N ILE A 20 -2.35 -11.82 9.67
CA ILE A 20 -1.10 -12.23 10.33
C ILE A 20 -0.90 -11.50 11.66
N MET A 21 -1.28 -10.22 11.76
CA MET A 21 -1.22 -9.48 13.03
C MET A 21 -2.29 -9.95 14.02
N GLN A 22 -3.51 -10.20 13.54
CA GLN A 22 -4.62 -10.70 14.36
C GLN A 22 -4.32 -12.07 14.98
N GLU A 23 -3.74 -13.00 14.22
CA GLU A 23 -3.32 -14.33 14.72
C GLU A 23 -2.23 -14.25 15.81
N GLN A 24 -1.57 -13.11 15.94
CA GLN A 24 -0.59 -12.83 16.99
C GLN A 24 -1.19 -12.04 18.16
N GLY A 25 -2.49 -11.75 18.15
CA GLY A 25 -3.17 -10.99 19.20
C GLY A 25 -2.85 -9.49 19.18
N ILE A 26 -2.41 -8.96 18.03
CA ILE A 26 -2.08 -7.53 17.85
C ILE A 26 -3.33 -6.80 17.35
N GLU A 27 -3.63 -5.67 17.98
CA GLU A 27 -4.74 -4.81 17.59
C GLU A 27 -4.38 -4.06 16.30
N VAL A 28 -5.33 -3.99 15.36
CA VAL A 28 -5.09 -3.45 14.02
C VAL A 28 -5.99 -2.23 13.77
N GLU A 29 -5.36 -1.11 13.45
CA GLU A 29 -6.00 0.07 12.87
C GLU A 29 -5.77 0.08 11.37
N ALA A 30 -6.81 -0.14 10.56
CA ALA A 30 -6.66 -0.13 9.11
C ALA A 30 -6.68 1.31 8.58
N LEU A 31 -5.73 1.63 7.69
CA LEU A 31 -5.64 2.92 7.02
C LEU A 31 -5.74 2.72 5.51
N ASN A 32 -6.69 3.38 4.88
CA ASN A 32 -6.83 3.40 3.43
C ASN A 32 -6.56 4.80 2.88
N PHE A 33 -5.85 4.86 1.75
CA PHE A 33 -5.65 6.09 1.00
C PHE A 33 -6.52 6.09 -0.25
N LYS A 34 -7.45 7.04 -0.32
CA LYS A 34 -8.28 7.23 -1.50
C LYS A 34 -7.63 8.25 -2.41
N THR A 35 -7.19 7.79 -3.57
CA THR A 35 -6.60 8.62 -4.63
C THR A 35 -7.60 8.79 -5.76
N MET A 36 -7.53 9.91 -6.46
CA MET A 36 -8.23 10.13 -7.72
C MET A 36 -7.76 9.20 -8.84
N PHE A 37 -6.73 8.37 -8.67
CA PHE A 37 -6.29 7.38 -9.66
C PHE A 37 -6.66 5.94 -9.30
N THR A 38 -7.25 5.74 -8.12
CA THR A 38 -7.73 4.43 -7.67
C THR A 38 -9.15 4.21 -8.19
N CYS A 39 -9.40 3.03 -8.76
CA CYS A 39 -10.73 2.68 -9.28
C CYS A 39 -11.77 2.59 -8.16
N CYS A 40 -13.01 2.98 -8.47
CA CYS A 40 -14.10 3.32 -7.55
C CYS A 40 -14.67 2.17 -6.68
N GLN A 41 -14.06 0.99 -6.65
CA GLN A 41 -14.58 -0.12 -5.86
C GLN A 41 -14.16 0.02 -4.40
N ASP A 42 -15.14 0.09 -3.51
CA ASP A 42 -14.97 0.17 -2.06
C ASP A 42 -14.55 -1.19 -1.45
N THR A 43 -13.55 -1.83 -2.05
CA THR A 43 -13.04 -3.14 -1.62
C THR A 43 -12.36 -3.04 -0.26
N SER A 44 -11.83 -1.87 0.09
CA SER A 44 -11.16 -1.66 1.38
C SER A 44 -12.13 -1.68 2.57
N ALA A 45 -13.31 -1.05 2.46
CA ALA A 45 -14.31 -1.11 3.53
C ALA A 45 -14.89 -2.52 3.69
N GLN A 46 -15.14 -3.23 2.58
CA GLN A 46 -15.57 -4.63 2.61
C GLN A 46 -14.52 -5.53 3.27
N ALA A 47 -13.25 -5.36 2.91
CA ALA A 47 -12.14 -6.10 3.51
C ALA A 47 -12.00 -5.82 5.01
N ALA A 48 -12.11 -4.55 5.44
CA ALA A 48 -12.07 -4.18 6.85
C ALA A 48 -13.22 -4.81 7.64
N ARG A 49 -14.44 -4.78 7.08
CA ARG A 49 -15.62 -5.42 7.67
C ARG A 49 -15.44 -6.93 7.79
N ALA A 50 -14.95 -7.60 6.75
CA ALA A 50 -14.75 -9.04 6.75
C ALA A 50 -13.66 -9.49 7.73
N LEU A 51 -12.68 -8.62 7.99
CA LEU A 51 -11.62 -8.85 8.98
C LEU A 51 -11.94 -8.29 10.37
N ASN A 52 -13.10 -7.65 10.54
CA ASN A 52 -13.52 -7.01 11.78
C ASN A 52 -12.47 -6.06 12.37
N VAL A 53 -11.99 -5.13 11.54
CA VAL A 53 -11.06 -4.07 11.95
C VAL A 53 -11.64 -2.68 11.70
N PRO A 54 -11.36 -1.69 12.56
CA PRO A 54 -11.65 -0.29 12.24
C PRO A 54 -10.88 0.13 10.98
N ILE A 55 -11.49 1.01 10.18
CA ILE A 55 -10.86 1.59 8.99
C ILE A 55 -11.00 3.10 9.00
N THR A 56 -9.88 3.78 8.83
CA THR A 56 -9.82 5.21 8.54
C THR A 56 -9.47 5.41 7.07
N VAL A 57 -10.22 6.25 6.38
CA VAL A 57 -9.98 6.59 4.97
C VAL A 57 -9.46 8.02 4.89
N VAL A 58 -8.26 8.20 4.33
CA VAL A 58 -7.61 9.49 4.13
C VAL A 58 -7.61 9.82 2.65
N GLY A 59 -8.17 10.97 2.31
CA GLY A 59 -8.06 11.55 0.96
C GLY A 59 -6.66 12.12 0.74
N GLN A 60 -6.25 12.19 -0.52
CA GLN A 60 -5.03 12.91 -0.89
C GLN A 60 -5.35 14.37 -1.18
N GLU A 61 -4.48 15.26 -0.74
CA GLU A 61 -4.64 16.71 -0.90
C GLU A 61 -3.93 17.18 -2.17
N GLU A 62 -3.98 18.49 -2.43
CA GLU A 62 -3.33 19.10 -3.61
C GLU A 62 -1.81 18.83 -3.65
N ASP A 63 -1.17 18.62 -2.50
CA ASP A 63 0.26 18.30 -2.40
C ASP A 63 0.61 16.92 -3.00
N TYR A 64 -0.37 16.04 -3.20
CA TYR A 64 -0.15 14.81 -3.96
C TYR A 64 0.04 15.08 -5.45
N LEU A 65 -0.53 16.16 -6.00
CA LEU A 65 -0.33 16.51 -7.42
C LEU A 65 1.09 16.97 -7.69
N ASP A 66 1.72 17.68 -6.76
CA ASP A 66 3.13 18.08 -6.90
C ASP A 66 4.03 16.85 -7.07
N LEU A 67 3.75 15.79 -6.33
CA LEU A 67 4.41 14.50 -6.47
C LEU A 67 4.15 13.84 -7.83
N ILE A 68 2.97 14.02 -8.41
CA ILE A 68 2.66 13.52 -9.76
C ILE A 68 3.34 14.35 -10.84
N ARG A 69 3.51 15.66 -10.64
CA ARG A 69 4.16 16.56 -11.61
C ARG A 69 5.67 16.35 -11.67
N GLU A 70 6.30 16.26 -10.51
CA GLU A 70 7.75 16.23 -10.41
C GLU A 70 8.21 15.17 -9.37
N PRO A 71 8.06 13.88 -9.69
CA PRO A 71 8.45 12.81 -8.76
C PRO A 71 9.96 12.72 -8.62
N GLN A 72 10.43 12.59 -7.37
CA GLN A 72 11.84 12.49 -7.05
C GLN A 72 12.47 11.19 -7.58
N PHE A 73 11.73 10.08 -7.57
CA PHE A 73 12.21 8.78 -8.04
C PHE A 73 11.74 8.42 -9.45
N GLY A 74 11.15 9.38 -10.15
CA GLY A 74 10.71 9.24 -11.54
C GLY A 74 9.46 8.39 -11.72
N TYR A 75 9.14 8.12 -12.98
CA TYR A 75 7.94 7.39 -13.38
C TYR A 75 8.22 5.93 -13.75
N GLY A 76 7.18 5.10 -13.67
CA GLY A 76 7.21 3.74 -14.21
C GLY A 76 6.90 3.68 -15.70
N LYS A 77 6.02 2.74 -16.11
CA LYS A 77 5.67 2.54 -17.52
C LYS A 77 4.65 3.55 -18.05
N GLY A 78 3.83 4.11 -17.16
CA GLY A 78 3.00 5.28 -17.44
C GLY A 78 3.46 6.42 -16.54
N ALA A 79 2.53 7.30 -16.15
CA ALA A 79 2.79 8.41 -15.24
C ALA A 79 2.77 7.97 -13.77
N ASN A 80 3.27 6.77 -13.43
CA ASN A 80 3.17 6.19 -12.08
C ASN A 80 4.43 6.43 -11.22
N PRO A 81 4.43 7.37 -10.27
CA PRO A 81 5.56 7.57 -9.36
C PRO A 81 5.43 6.70 -8.11
N CYS A 82 5.43 5.37 -8.27
CA CYS A 82 5.01 4.47 -7.18
C CYS A 82 5.92 4.52 -5.94
N VAL A 83 7.22 4.78 -6.07
CA VAL A 83 8.10 4.95 -4.90
C VAL A 83 7.70 6.20 -4.11
N ASP A 84 7.56 7.33 -4.79
CA ASP A 84 7.13 8.58 -4.19
C ASP A 84 5.74 8.44 -3.55
N CYS A 85 4.76 7.88 -4.27
CA CYS A 85 3.41 7.65 -3.75
C CYS A 85 3.46 6.84 -2.43
N ARG A 86 4.34 5.84 -2.36
CA ARG A 86 4.51 5.02 -1.15
C ARG A 86 5.10 5.83 -0.02
N ILE A 87 6.16 6.60 -0.28
CA ILE A 87 6.77 7.50 0.72
C ILE A 87 5.70 8.45 1.28
N TYR A 88 4.95 9.12 0.40
CA TYR A 88 3.86 10.03 0.76
C TYR A 88 2.81 9.35 1.65
N MET A 89 2.36 8.14 1.28
CA MET A 89 1.38 7.39 2.06
C MET A 89 1.93 7.00 3.43
N PHE A 90 3.19 6.57 3.50
CA PHE A 90 3.81 6.16 4.76
C PHE A 90 4.09 7.33 5.70
N GLN A 91 4.46 8.51 5.19
CA GLN A 91 4.59 9.72 6.01
C GLN A 91 3.28 10.10 6.69
N ARG A 92 2.15 9.98 5.96
CA ARG A 92 0.81 10.21 6.54
C ARG A 92 0.39 9.10 7.48
N ALA A 93 0.73 7.85 7.16
CA ALA A 93 0.49 6.73 8.04
C ALA A 93 1.26 6.86 9.37
N TYR A 94 2.47 7.45 9.34
CA TYR A 94 3.25 7.74 10.54
C TYR A 94 2.53 8.73 11.45
N LYS A 95 2.04 9.85 10.90
CA LYS A 95 1.20 10.79 11.66
C LYS A 95 -0.03 10.10 12.26
N PHE A 96 -0.72 9.27 11.46
CA PHE A 96 -1.89 8.52 11.94
C PHE A 96 -1.52 7.53 13.05
N MET A 97 -0.39 6.83 12.94
CA MET A 97 0.12 5.92 13.95
C MET A 97 0.28 6.60 15.31
N GLU A 98 0.80 7.84 15.34
CA GLU A 98 0.91 8.64 16.56
C GLU A 98 -0.47 8.98 17.14
N THR A 99 -1.46 9.32 16.30
CA THR A 99 -2.81 9.68 16.78
C THR A 99 -3.56 8.52 17.43
N VAL A 100 -3.27 7.28 17.02
CA VAL A 100 -3.93 6.06 17.55
C VAL A 100 -3.07 5.30 18.57
N ASP A 101 -1.93 5.87 18.98
CA ASP A 101 -0.97 5.28 19.92
C ASP A 101 -0.52 3.86 19.51
N ALA A 102 -0.28 3.67 18.20
CA ALA A 102 0.24 2.42 17.65
C ALA A 102 1.78 2.41 17.67
N GLN A 103 2.38 1.23 17.82
CA GLN A 103 3.84 1.12 17.99
C GLN A 103 4.60 0.96 16.66
N PHE A 104 3.94 0.51 15.59
CA PHE A 104 4.57 0.29 14.29
C PHE A 104 3.56 0.26 13.14
N ILE A 105 4.07 0.31 11.91
CA ILE A 105 3.27 0.28 10.68
C ILE A 105 3.51 -1.03 9.94
N VAL A 106 2.45 -1.54 9.32
CA VAL A 106 2.44 -2.77 8.54
C VAL A 106 1.99 -2.48 7.12
N SER A 107 2.65 -3.12 6.15
CA SER A 107 2.19 -3.12 4.76
C SER A 107 2.18 -4.54 4.17
N GLY A 108 1.20 -4.82 3.32
CA GLY A 108 1.14 -6.06 2.53
C GLY A 108 2.14 -6.11 1.36
N GLU A 109 3.27 -5.40 1.44
CA GLU A 109 4.27 -5.42 0.37
C GLU A 109 5.03 -6.74 0.32
N VAL A 110 5.11 -7.32 -0.87
CA VAL A 110 5.89 -8.54 -1.14
C VAL A 110 7.12 -8.19 -1.95
N VAL A 111 8.30 -8.61 -1.48
CA VAL A 111 9.59 -8.35 -2.15
C VAL A 111 9.56 -8.88 -3.59
N GLY A 112 9.85 -8.02 -4.56
CA GLY A 112 9.94 -8.36 -5.98
C GLY A 112 8.59 -8.55 -6.69
N GLN A 113 7.46 -8.32 -6.02
CA GLN A 113 6.14 -8.52 -6.62
C GLN A 113 5.77 -7.38 -7.61
N ARG A 114 6.11 -6.13 -7.30
CA ARG A 114 5.96 -4.97 -8.20
C ARG A 114 7.31 -4.45 -8.71
N PRO A 115 7.46 -4.17 -10.01
CA PRO A 115 8.75 -3.80 -10.61
C PRO A 115 9.25 -2.39 -10.26
N MET A 116 8.37 -1.48 -9.83
CA MET A 116 8.72 -0.07 -9.61
C MET A 116 8.78 0.30 -8.12
N SER A 117 8.12 -0.42 -7.21
CA SER A 117 8.04 -0.04 -5.78
C SER A 117 8.46 -1.12 -4.79
N GLN A 118 8.76 -2.34 -5.26
CA GLN A 118 8.95 -3.49 -4.36
C GLN A 118 10.24 -4.27 -4.62
N LYS A 119 11.20 -3.73 -5.38
CA LYS A 119 12.56 -4.28 -5.31
C LYS A 119 13.14 -3.99 -3.92
N ARG A 120 14.14 -4.76 -3.49
CA ARG A 120 14.80 -4.55 -2.19
C ARG A 120 15.34 -3.13 -2.02
N SER A 121 15.89 -2.55 -3.09
CA SER A 121 16.33 -1.15 -3.15
C SER A 121 15.17 -0.20 -2.87
N ASP A 122 14.04 -0.40 -3.53
CA ASP A 122 12.86 0.46 -3.45
C ASP A 122 12.27 0.41 -2.05
N LEU A 123 12.15 -0.78 -1.44
CA LEU A 123 11.64 -0.94 -0.08
C LEU A 123 12.51 -0.21 0.96
N LYS A 124 13.83 -0.25 0.78
CA LYS A 124 14.79 0.48 1.64
C LYS A 124 14.67 1.99 1.45
N VAL A 125 14.58 2.45 0.20
CA VAL A 125 14.33 3.87 -0.11
C VAL A 125 13.03 4.33 0.54
N ILE A 126 11.93 3.61 0.34
CA ILE A 126 10.63 3.95 0.91
C ILE A 126 10.68 4.03 2.43
N ALA A 127 11.30 3.04 3.09
CA ALA A 127 11.42 3.04 4.56
C ALA A 127 12.20 4.26 5.08
N ASN A 128 13.32 4.59 4.44
CA ASN A 128 14.17 5.71 4.85
C ASN A 128 13.51 7.07 4.59
N TYR A 129 13.02 7.29 3.37
CA TYR A 129 12.46 8.59 2.98
C TYR A 129 11.07 8.87 3.60
N SER A 130 10.37 7.84 4.07
CA SER A 130 9.15 8.02 4.85
C SER A 130 9.40 8.35 6.32
N GLY A 131 10.64 8.24 6.80
CA GLY A 131 11.00 8.43 8.22
C GLY A 131 10.59 7.26 9.13
N LEU A 132 10.08 6.16 8.56
CA LEU A 132 9.70 4.98 9.35
C LEU A 132 10.87 4.07 9.65
N GLU A 133 11.86 3.99 8.75
CA GLU A 133 13.01 3.09 8.85
C GLU A 133 12.59 1.66 9.23
N ASP A 134 12.94 1.20 10.43
CA ASP A 134 12.65 -0.14 10.93
C ASP A 134 11.34 -0.25 11.72
N LEU A 135 10.49 0.79 11.72
CA LEU A 135 9.11 0.73 12.18
C LEU A 135 8.14 0.21 11.11
N LEU A 136 8.59 0.05 9.86
CA LEU A 136 7.78 -0.46 8.75
C LEU A 136 7.96 -1.96 8.55
N LEU A 137 7.02 -2.75 9.09
CA LEU A 137 6.97 -4.20 8.96
C LEU A 137 6.26 -4.65 7.67
N ARG A 138 6.84 -5.67 7.02
CA ARG A 138 6.29 -6.32 5.82
C ARG A 138 6.12 -7.81 6.07
N PRO A 139 5.03 -8.24 6.73
CA PRO A 139 4.91 -9.59 7.31
C PRO A 139 4.93 -10.72 6.29
N LEU A 140 4.54 -10.44 5.03
CA LEU A 140 4.56 -11.42 3.95
C LEU A 140 5.98 -11.75 3.46
N SER A 141 6.94 -10.83 3.66
CA SER A 141 8.34 -10.98 3.23
C SER A 141 9.34 -10.77 4.36
N ALA A 142 8.91 -10.79 5.62
CA ALA A 142 9.76 -10.44 6.76
C ALA A 142 10.99 -11.35 6.86
N LYS A 143 10.83 -12.66 6.60
CA LYS A 143 11.92 -13.64 6.70
C LYS A 143 13.01 -13.46 5.64
N VAL A 144 12.72 -12.74 4.55
CA VAL A 144 13.71 -12.40 3.52
C VAL A 144 14.25 -10.97 3.66
N LEU A 145 13.84 -10.23 4.68
CA LEU A 145 14.29 -8.87 4.99
C LEU A 145 14.99 -8.83 6.36
N GLU A 146 15.72 -7.74 6.61
CA GLU A 146 16.31 -7.51 7.93
C GLU A 146 15.21 -7.37 9.00
N PRO A 147 15.42 -7.88 10.23
CA PRO A 147 14.44 -7.76 11.30
C PRO A 147 14.15 -6.30 11.66
N THR A 148 12.87 -5.95 11.65
CA THR A 148 12.36 -4.64 12.05
C THR A 148 12.34 -4.48 13.57
N LYS A 149 12.21 -3.24 14.06
CA LYS A 149 12.11 -2.96 15.49
C LYS A 149 11.02 -3.76 16.22
N PRO A 150 9.76 -3.85 15.73
CA PRO A 150 8.74 -4.66 16.40
C PRO A 150 9.08 -6.15 16.46
N GLU A 151 9.88 -6.68 15.53
CA GLU A 151 10.36 -8.06 15.58
C GLU A 151 11.46 -8.22 16.64
N ARG A 152 12.44 -7.30 16.69
CA ARG A 152 13.56 -7.37 17.63
C ARG A 152 13.13 -7.12 19.08
N ASP A 153 12.14 -6.26 19.28
CA ASP A 153 11.60 -5.92 20.60
C ASP A 153 10.58 -6.96 21.11
N GLY A 154 10.28 -7.99 20.31
CA GLY A 154 9.33 -9.05 20.68
C GLY A 154 7.86 -8.64 20.63
N LEU A 155 7.53 -7.49 20.02
CA LEU A 155 6.14 -7.08 19.78
C LEU A 155 5.46 -7.96 18.72
N VAL A 156 6.25 -8.49 17.79
CA VAL A 156 5.83 -9.40 16.72
C VAL A 156 6.74 -10.63 16.74
N ASP A 157 6.14 -11.81 16.73
CA ASP A 157 6.85 -13.07 16.62
C ASP A 157 7.24 -13.33 15.15
N ARG A 158 8.52 -13.14 14.85
CA ARG A 158 9.11 -13.32 13.51
C ARG A 158 8.90 -14.73 12.96
N GLU A 159 8.82 -15.76 13.81
CA GLU A 159 8.65 -17.14 13.36
C GLU A 159 7.28 -17.37 12.72
N LYS A 160 6.28 -16.58 13.11
CA LYS A 160 4.93 -16.56 12.55
C LYS A 160 4.80 -15.69 11.28
N LEU A 161 5.89 -15.10 10.81
CA LEU A 161 5.94 -14.33 9.56
C LEU A 161 6.39 -15.18 8.37
N TYR A 162 6.39 -14.59 7.17
CA TYR A 162 6.55 -15.33 5.91
C TYR A 162 7.76 -14.83 5.09
N ASP A 163 8.12 -15.62 4.09
CA ASP A 163 9.26 -15.46 3.19
C ASP A 163 8.83 -15.30 1.72
N PHE A 164 7.58 -14.87 1.47
CA PHE A 164 7.08 -14.70 0.11
C PHE A 164 7.93 -13.68 -0.64
N GLN A 165 8.21 -13.99 -1.90
CA GLN A 165 8.90 -13.09 -2.83
C GLN A 165 8.52 -13.41 -4.27
N GLY A 166 8.67 -12.42 -5.14
CA GLY A 166 8.31 -12.49 -6.55
C GLY A 166 6.82 -12.29 -6.81
N ARG A 167 6.39 -12.66 -8.02
CA ARG A 167 5.06 -12.30 -8.55
C ARG A 167 3.98 -13.36 -8.36
N SER A 168 4.36 -14.56 -7.90
CA SER A 168 3.42 -15.67 -7.80
C SER A 168 2.42 -15.45 -6.66
N ARG A 169 1.13 -15.49 -6.97
CA ARG A 169 0.05 -15.41 -5.96
C ARG A 169 -0.34 -16.77 -5.37
N LYS A 170 0.20 -17.88 -5.89
CA LYS A 170 -0.20 -19.23 -5.46
C LYS A 170 -0.05 -19.44 -3.95
N GLY A 171 1.08 -19.01 -3.39
CA GLY A 171 1.35 -19.10 -1.95
C GLY A 171 0.42 -18.21 -1.11
N LEU A 172 0.13 -17.00 -1.58
CA LEU A 172 -0.76 -16.05 -0.91
C LEU A 172 -2.20 -16.58 -0.87
N ILE A 173 -2.69 -17.17 -1.96
CA ILE A 173 -4.02 -17.80 -2.02
C ILE A 173 -4.10 -19.01 -1.10
N ALA A 174 -3.06 -19.85 -1.08
CA ALA A 174 -2.99 -20.99 -0.16
C ALA A 174 -3.00 -20.54 1.31
N LEU A 175 -2.29 -19.45 1.62
CA LEU A 175 -2.30 -18.85 2.95
C LEU A 175 -3.67 -18.29 3.33
N ALA A 176 -4.36 -17.62 2.40
CA ALA A 176 -5.70 -17.11 2.62
C ALA A 176 -6.68 -18.22 3.02
N ARG A 177 -6.64 -19.34 2.29
CA ARG A 177 -7.44 -20.54 2.60
C ARG A 177 -7.08 -21.12 3.97
N LYS A 178 -5.79 -21.14 4.33
CA LYS A 178 -5.34 -21.59 5.66
C LYS A 178 -5.90 -20.69 6.78
N PHE A 179 -6.04 -19.39 6.54
CA PHE A 179 -6.67 -18.44 7.45
C PHE A 179 -8.20 -18.44 7.38
N GLY A 180 -8.81 -19.36 6.63
CA GLY A 180 -10.26 -19.49 6.54
C GLY A 180 -10.94 -18.41 5.70
N PHE A 181 -10.22 -17.71 4.82
CA PHE A 181 -10.86 -16.80 3.86
C PHE A 181 -11.68 -17.64 2.89
N THR A 182 -12.94 -17.28 2.72
CA THR A 182 -13.81 -17.88 1.71
C THR A 182 -13.42 -17.42 0.31
N GLU A 183 -13.84 -18.13 -0.73
CA GLU A 183 -13.45 -17.79 -2.11
C GLU A 183 -13.98 -16.41 -2.55
N ASP A 184 -15.11 -15.97 -2.02
CA ASP A 184 -15.66 -14.61 -2.22
C ASP A 184 -14.85 -13.52 -1.51
N MET A 185 -14.16 -13.85 -0.41
CA MET A 185 -13.25 -12.93 0.28
C MET A 185 -11.91 -12.78 -0.44
N ILE A 186 -11.53 -13.69 -1.33
CA ILE A 186 -10.24 -13.64 -2.04
C ILE A 186 -10.36 -12.70 -3.24
N PRO A 187 -9.77 -11.49 -3.20
CA PRO A 187 -9.98 -10.53 -4.27
C PRO A 187 -9.32 -10.99 -5.57
N THR A 188 -10.05 -10.80 -6.67
CA THR A 188 -9.49 -10.94 -8.02
C THR A 188 -8.32 -9.97 -8.20
N PRO A 189 -7.33 -10.29 -9.06
CA PRO A 189 -6.24 -9.37 -9.32
C PRO A 189 -6.79 -8.03 -9.82
N SER A 190 -6.50 -6.96 -9.08
CA SER A 190 -6.78 -5.59 -9.54
C SER A 190 -5.88 -5.25 -10.72
N THR A 191 -6.43 -4.48 -11.69
CA THR A 191 -5.67 -3.84 -12.77
C THR A 191 -4.60 -2.88 -12.23
N GLY A 192 -4.72 -2.44 -10.98
CA GLY A 192 -3.76 -1.57 -10.30
C GLY A 192 -4.18 -0.11 -10.33
N CYS A 193 -3.20 0.78 -10.18
CA CYS A 193 -3.41 2.23 -10.27
C CYS A 193 -3.50 2.64 -11.74
N ALA A 194 -4.44 3.53 -12.10
CA ALA A 194 -4.64 4.00 -13.48
C ALA A 194 -3.35 4.60 -14.09
N LEU A 195 -2.51 5.24 -13.26
CA LEU A 195 -1.22 5.79 -13.69
C LEU A 195 -0.25 4.75 -14.27
N THR A 196 -0.44 3.46 -13.94
CA THR A 196 0.42 2.39 -14.47
C THR A 196 0.04 1.98 -15.89
N GLU A 197 -1.14 2.39 -16.36
CA GLU A 197 -1.60 2.13 -17.72
C GLU A 197 -0.98 3.15 -18.68
N PRO A 198 -0.21 2.72 -19.70
CA PRO A 198 0.49 3.65 -20.60
C PRO A 198 -0.45 4.67 -21.27
N GLY A 199 -1.62 4.24 -21.71
CA GLY A 199 -2.59 5.14 -22.36
C GLY A 199 -3.12 6.24 -21.43
N PHE A 200 -3.38 5.92 -20.15
CA PHE A 200 -3.76 6.92 -19.16
C PHE A 200 -2.56 7.78 -18.76
N GLY A 201 -1.38 7.18 -18.64
CA GLY A 201 -0.12 7.88 -18.36
C GLY A 201 0.21 8.95 -19.39
N SER A 202 0.02 8.69 -20.69
CA SER A 202 0.20 9.69 -21.75
C SER A 202 -0.69 10.91 -21.52
N LYS A 203 -1.98 10.70 -21.23
CA LYS A 203 -2.92 11.81 -20.94
C LYS A 203 -2.47 12.67 -19.76
N VAL A 204 -1.95 12.02 -18.71
CA VAL A 204 -1.43 12.70 -17.53
C VAL A 204 -0.20 13.54 -17.86
N HIS A 205 0.74 13.01 -18.64
CA HIS A 205 1.91 13.78 -19.07
C HIS A 205 1.52 14.95 -19.98
N ASP A 206 0.59 14.76 -20.90
CA ASP A 206 0.07 15.84 -21.75
C ASP A 206 -0.54 16.96 -20.90
N LEU A 207 -1.34 16.61 -19.89
CA LEU A 207 -1.93 17.59 -18.97
C LEU A 207 -0.85 18.40 -18.24
N ILE A 208 0.14 17.73 -17.65
CA ILE A 208 1.25 18.37 -16.93
C ILE A 208 2.06 19.29 -17.85
N GLN A 209 2.23 18.94 -19.13
CA GLN A 209 2.97 19.76 -20.09
C GLN A 209 2.20 20.98 -20.59
N ILE A 210 0.87 20.88 -20.70
CA ILE A 210 0.03 21.92 -21.31
C ILE A 210 -0.49 22.91 -20.27
N GLN A 211 -0.75 22.47 -19.03
CA GLN A 211 -1.34 23.29 -17.98
C GLN A 211 -0.42 23.42 -16.77
N VAL A 212 0.01 24.65 -16.48
CA VAL A 212 0.90 24.97 -15.35
C VAL A 212 0.13 25.02 -14.02
N ASN A 213 -1.19 25.20 -14.05
CA ASN A 213 -2.06 25.33 -12.87
C ASN A 213 -3.22 24.33 -12.89
N ASP A 214 -2.92 23.08 -13.22
CA ASP A 214 -3.88 21.98 -13.20
C ASP A 214 -4.36 21.67 -11.77
N THR A 215 -5.59 21.18 -11.65
CA THR A 215 -6.23 20.85 -10.37
C THR A 215 -6.60 19.38 -10.31
N SER A 216 -7.01 18.89 -9.14
CA SER A 216 -7.49 17.51 -8.97
C SER A 216 -8.63 17.16 -9.94
N TRP A 217 -9.47 18.13 -10.27
CA TRP A 217 -10.59 17.97 -11.19
C TRP A 217 -10.15 17.66 -12.62
N ASP A 218 -9.07 18.27 -13.08
CA ASP A 218 -8.54 18.07 -14.43
C ASP A 218 -8.09 16.61 -14.61
N TYR A 219 -7.43 16.03 -13.59
CA TYR A 219 -7.06 14.61 -13.58
C TYR A 219 -8.26 13.67 -13.49
N GLU A 220 -9.31 14.03 -12.74
CA GLU A 220 -10.52 13.21 -12.64
C GLU A 220 -11.22 13.10 -14.00
N ILE A 221 -11.27 14.19 -14.76
CA ILE A 221 -11.87 14.22 -16.11
C ILE A 221 -11.08 13.36 -17.10
N LEU A 222 -9.77 13.16 -16.94
CA LEU A 222 -8.98 12.30 -17.85
C LEU A 222 -9.50 10.85 -17.95
N LYS A 223 -10.25 10.40 -16.94
CA LYS A 223 -10.92 9.09 -16.94
C LYS A 223 -12.11 9.02 -17.89
N LEU A 224 -12.66 10.17 -18.25
CA LEU A 224 -13.82 10.32 -19.12
C LEU A 224 -13.33 10.55 -20.56
N GLY A 225 -13.86 9.76 -21.50
CA GLY A 225 -13.56 9.91 -22.92
C GLY A 225 -12.46 8.98 -23.46
N ARG A 226 -12.60 8.66 -24.76
CA ARG A 226 -11.62 7.92 -25.56
C ARG A 226 -10.83 8.97 -26.35
N HIS A 227 -9.56 9.13 -26.03
CA HIS A 227 -8.60 9.86 -26.87
C HIS A 227 -7.71 8.82 -27.52
#